data_AF-A0A1Y3AS16-F1
#
_entry.id   AF-A0A1Y3AS16-F1
#
_cell.length_a   1.000
_cell.length_b   1.000
_cell.length_c   1.000
_cell.angle_alpha   90.00
_cell.angle_beta   90.00
_cell.angle_gamma   90.00
#
_symmetry.space_group_name_H-M   'P 1'
#
loop_
_entity.id
_entity.type
_entity.pdbx_description
1 polymer ?
#
loop_
_entity_poly.entity_id
_entity_poly.type
_entity_poly.pdbx_seq_one_letter_code
_entity_poly.pdbx_strand_id
1 'polypeptide(L)'
;MHTHSVREKIPSEILDGFRAMDPNRTGKISLADFSHLLCDCGEKLSPKEFQNLLKEANVRPGQTWINYDDILKIIAAPAPDY
;
A
#
# COMPACT_ATOMS: atom_id res chain seq x y z
N MET A 1 -6.68 -21.80 -16.45
CA MET A 1 -6.39 -20.38 -16.69
C MET A 1 -6.85 -19.60 -15.46
N HIS A 2 -5.99 -19.42 -14.46
CA HIS A 2 -6.37 -18.66 -13.26
C HIS A 2 -5.24 -17.69 -12.94
N THR A 3 -5.32 -16.46 -13.46
CA THR A 3 -4.39 -15.39 -13.10
C THR A 3 -5.07 -14.05 -13.34
N HIS A 4 -5.19 -13.24 -12.28
CA HIS A 4 -5.75 -11.88 -12.22
C HIS A 4 -7.28 -11.72 -12.17
N SER A 5 -7.84 -11.79 -10.95
CA SER A 5 -9.00 -10.98 -10.55
C SER A 5 -8.77 -10.31 -9.16
N VAL A 6 -7.53 -10.32 -8.66
CA VAL A 6 -7.19 -9.87 -7.29
C VAL A 6 -6.81 -8.39 -7.23
N ARG A 7 -6.36 -7.77 -8.34
CA ARG A 7 -5.79 -6.42 -8.33
C ARG A 7 -6.79 -5.27 -8.13
N GLU A 8 -8.07 -5.49 -8.38
CA GLU A 8 -9.12 -4.45 -8.19
C GLU A 8 -9.63 -4.35 -6.74
N LYS A 9 -9.43 -5.36 -5.88
CA LYS A 9 -9.93 -5.34 -4.48
C LYS A 9 -8.93 -4.81 -3.45
N ILE A 10 -7.64 -4.86 -3.77
CA ILE A 10 -6.56 -4.37 -2.90
C ILE A 10 -6.78 -2.93 -2.41
N PRO A 11 -7.18 -1.94 -3.25
CA PRO A 11 -7.37 -0.57 -2.76
C PRO A 11 -8.48 -0.45 -1.71
N SER A 12 -9.51 -1.30 -1.77
CA SER A 12 -10.64 -1.25 -0.83
C SER A 12 -10.26 -1.83 0.53
N GLU A 13 -9.61 -3.00 0.55
CA GLU A 13 -9.18 -3.67 1.78
C GLU A 13 -8.13 -2.86 2.53
N ILE A 14 -7.16 -2.30 1.78
CA ILE A 14 -6.14 -1.44 2.36
C ILE A 14 -6.76 -0.14 2.93
N LEU A 15 -7.76 0.45 2.27
CA LEU A 15 -8.48 1.62 2.78
C LEU A 15 -9.28 1.31 4.06
N ASP A 16 -9.87 0.11 4.16
CA ASP A 16 -10.63 -0.31 5.34
C ASP A 16 -9.69 -0.53 6.54
N GLY A 17 -8.57 -1.24 6.33
CA GLY A 17 -7.51 -1.35 7.32
C GLY A 17 -6.97 0.01 7.77
N PHE A 18 -6.81 0.96 6.84
CA PHE A 18 -6.39 2.32 7.18
C PHE A 18 -7.43 3.06 8.01
N ARG A 19 -8.72 2.95 7.69
CA ARG A 19 -9.80 3.54 8.48
C ARG A 19 -9.85 2.96 9.90
N ALA A 20 -9.54 1.69 10.07
CA ALA A 20 -9.48 1.05 11.37
C ALA A 20 -8.27 1.55 12.21
N MET A 21 -7.13 1.83 11.56
CA MET A 21 -5.91 2.28 12.24
C MET A 21 -5.80 3.81 12.43
N ASP A 22 -6.47 4.63 11.60
CA ASP A 22 -6.39 6.10 11.65
C ASP A 22 -7.72 6.75 12.12
N PRO A 23 -7.98 6.77 13.44
CA PRO A 23 -9.19 7.39 13.99
C PRO A 23 -9.27 8.90 13.73
N ASN A 24 -8.12 9.53 13.49
CA ASN A 24 -8.03 10.96 13.23
C ASN A 24 -8.24 11.32 11.75
N ARG A 25 -8.34 10.33 10.85
CA ARG A 25 -8.34 10.55 9.39
C ARG A 25 -7.24 11.52 8.94
N THR A 26 -6.06 11.42 9.56
CA THR A 26 -4.88 12.18 9.14
C THR A 26 -4.49 11.89 7.69
N GLY A 27 -4.84 10.69 7.20
CA GLY A 27 -4.63 10.33 5.81
C GLY A 27 -3.15 10.05 5.48
N LYS A 28 -2.39 9.68 6.50
CA LYS A 28 -0.98 9.32 6.42
C LYS A 28 -0.79 8.07 7.26
N ILE A 29 0.07 7.17 6.82
CA ILE A 29 0.44 6.00 7.60
C ILE A 29 1.95 5.88 7.72
N SER A 30 2.43 5.43 8.87
CA SER A 30 3.84 5.11 9.07
C SER A 30 4.24 3.89 8.25
N LEU A 31 5.49 3.81 7.78
CA LEU A 31 5.99 2.62 7.08
C LEU A 31 5.84 1.34 7.93
N ALA A 32 6.01 1.46 9.25
CA ALA A 32 5.83 0.36 10.18
C ALA A 32 4.38 -0.14 10.22
N ASP A 33 3.42 0.79 10.34
CA ASP A 33 1.99 0.46 10.36
C ASP A 33 1.54 -0.08 9.00
N PHE A 34 2.08 0.44 7.89
CA PHE A 34 1.78 -0.07 6.55
C PHE A 34 2.26 -1.52 6.38
N SER A 35 3.47 -1.84 6.84
CA SER A 35 3.96 -3.24 6.88
C SER A 35 3.06 -4.14 7.73
N HIS A 36 2.55 -3.62 8.85
CA HIS A 36 1.67 -4.36 9.73
C HIS A 36 0.31 -4.65 9.08
N LEU A 37 -0.27 -3.65 8.40
CA LEU A 37 -1.54 -3.74 7.70
C LEU A 37 -1.49 -4.70 6.50
N LEU A 38 -0.36 -4.74 5.79
CA LEU A 38 -0.12 -5.74 4.74
C LEU A 38 -0.05 -7.16 5.31
N CYS A 39 0.54 -7.34 6.49
CA CYS A 39 0.58 -8.63 7.17
C CYS A 39 -0.81 -9.08 7.66
N ASP A 40 -1.65 -8.15 8.08
CA ASP A 40 -3.04 -8.39 8.51
C ASP A 40 -3.95 -8.75 7.33
N CYS A 41 -3.74 -8.09 6.17
CA CYS A 41 -4.43 -8.38 4.92
C CYS A 41 -4.08 -9.78 4.32
N GLY A 42 -3.16 -10.52 4.93
CA GLY A 42 -2.77 -11.88 4.51
C GLY A 42 -1.78 -11.92 3.33
N GLU A 43 -1.47 -10.78 2.72
CA GLU A 43 -0.54 -10.67 1.60
C GLU A 43 0.83 -10.21 2.10
N LYS A 44 1.73 -11.18 2.34
CA LYS A 44 3.11 -10.91 2.73
C LYS A 44 3.89 -10.31 1.56
N LEU A 45 3.86 -9.00 1.43
CA LEU A 45 4.85 -8.27 0.62
C LEU A 45 6.23 -8.50 1.23
N SER A 46 7.14 -9.04 0.43
CA SER A 46 8.52 -9.17 0.84
C SER A 46 9.11 -7.77 1.08
N PRO A 47 10.11 -7.63 1.97
CA PRO A 47 10.73 -6.34 2.27
C PRO A 47 11.26 -5.64 1.02
N LYS A 48 11.63 -6.41 -0.01
CA LYS A 48 12.08 -5.89 -1.31
C LYS A 48 10.93 -5.29 -2.14
N GLU A 49 9.79 -5.97 -2.22
CA GLU A 49 8.60 -5.47 -2.92
C GLU A 49 8.06 -4.22 -2.24
N PHE A 50 8.02 -4.25 -0.90
CA PHE A 50 7.69 -3.08 -0.10
C PHE A 50 8.61 -1.91 -0.41
N GLN A 51 9.93 -2.13 -0.46
CA GLN A 51 10.90 -1.08 -0.78
C GLN A 51 10.73 -0.54 -2.20
N ASN A 52 10.36 -1.38 -3.16
CA ASN A 52 10.02 -0.94 -4.52
C ASN A 52 8.76 -0.08 -4.54
N LEU A 53 7.69 -0.49 -3.83
CA LEU A 53 6.48 0.31 -3.67
C LEU A 53 6.78 1.69 -3.06
N LEU A 54 7.64 1.75 -2.04
CA LEU A 54 8.04 3.04 -1.45
C LEU A 54 8.80 3.94 -2.44
N LYS A 55 9.63 3.35 -3.30
CA LYS A 55 10.34 4.08 -4.36
C LYS A 55 9.38 4.61 -5.41
N GLU A 56 8.43 3.79 -5.86
CA GLU A 56 7.36 4.21 -6.78
C GLU A 56 6.46 5.28 -6.17
N ALA A 57 6.24 5.22 -4.86
CA ALA A 57 5.51 6.23 -4.11
C ALA A 57 6.28 7.52 -3.85
N ASN A 58 7.50 7.63 -4.39
CA ASN A 58 8.34 8.81 -4.23
C ASN A 58 8.61 9.16 -2.75
N VAL A 59 8.70 8.14 -1.87
CA VAL A 59 9.04 8.33 -0.45
C VAL A 59 10.50 8.76 -0.34
N ARG A 60 10.73 9.91 0.30
CA ARG A 60 12.07 10.47 0.45
C ARG A 60 12.91 9.69 1.47
N PRO A 61 14.25 9.62 1.31
CA PRO A 61 15.11 9.05 2.33
C PRO A 61 14.98 9.85 3.64
N GLY A 62 14.58 9.17 4.71
CA GLY A 62 14.28 9.78 6.01
C GLY A 62 12.80 10.03 6.29
N GLN A 63 11.92 9.82 5.31
CA GLN A 63 10.48 9.89 5.50
C GLN A 63 9.96 8.55 6.04
N THR A 64 9.38 8.56 7.24
CA THR A 64 8.87 7.37 7.93
C THR A 64 7.37 7.16 7.78
N TRP A 65 6.72 8.00 6.97
CA TRP A 65 5.29 8.00 6.72
C TRP A 65 5.00 8.20 5.24
N ILE A 66 3.85 7.73 4.78
CA ILE A 66 3.40 7.83 3.39
C ILE A 66 1.91 8.14 3.37
N ASN A 67 1.47 8.89 2.36
CA ASN A 67 0.05 9.10 2.14
C ASN A 67 -0.53 7.87 1.46
N TYR A 68 -1.65 7.39 1.99
CA TYR A 68 -2.36 6.25 1.39
C TYR A 68 -2.82 6.56 -0.04
N ASP A 69 -3.10 7.83 -0.39
CA ASP A 69 -3.41 8.23 -1.76
C ASP A 69 -2.27 7.92 -2.74
N ASP A 70 -1.01 8.10 -2.31
CA ASP A 70 0.16 7.74 -3.12
C ASP A 70 0.31 6.22 -3.26
N ILE A 71 0.14 5.47 -2.16
CA ILE A 71 0.10 4.00 -2.22
C ILE A 71 -1.00 3.56 -3.18
N LEU A 72 -2.23 4.04 -2.97
CA LEU A 72 -3.41 3.72 -3.77
C LEU A 72 -3.18 3.98 -5.25
N LYS A 73 -2.52 5.09 -5.60
CA LYS A 73 -2.15 5.37 -6.99
C LYS A 73 -1.21 4.34 -7.57
N ILE A 74 -0.34 3.72 -6.79
CA ILE A 74 0.63 2.71 -7.28
C ILE A 74 -0.03 1.34 -7.38
N ILE A 75 -0.77 0.93 -6.34
CA ILE A 75 -1.51 -0.35 -6.38
C ILE A 75 -2.66 -0.32 -7.38
N ALA A 76 -3.29 0.84 -7.60
CA ALA A 76 -4.35 1.03 -8.61
C ALA A 76 -3.82 1.49 -9.97
N ALA A 77 -2.54 1.90 -10.10
CA ALA A 77 -1.97 2.18 -11.41
C ALA A 77 -1.91 0.86 -12.18
N PRO A 78 -2.59 0.75 -13.33
CA PRO A 78 -2.32 -0.35 -14.24
C PRO A 78 -0.86 -0.21 -14.64
N ALA A 79 -0.07 -1.28 -14.43
CA ALA A 79 1.27 -1.33 -15.01
C ALA A 79 1.14 -0.95 -16.50
N PRO A 80 1.93 0.00 -17.02
CA PRO A 80 1.97 0.20 -18.46
C PRO A 80 2.44 -1.13 -19.04
N ASP A 81 1.52 -1.84 -19.69
CA ASP A 81 1.81 -2.99 -20.52
C ASP A 81 2.82 -2.48 -21.58
N TYR A 82 4.08 -2.86 -21.44
CA TYR A 82 5.16 -2.52 -22.35
C TYR A 82 5.82 -3.80 -22.85
#